data_AF-A0A4Y6S5S9-F1
#
_entry.id   AF-A0A4Y6S5S9-F1
#
_cell.length_a   1.000
_cell.length_b   1.000
_cell.length_c   1.000
_cell.angle_alpha   90.00
_cell.angle_beta   90.00
_cell.angle_gamma   90.00
#
_symmetry.space_group_name_H-M   'P 1'
#
loop_
_entity.id
_entity.type
_entity.pdbx_description
1 polymer ?
#
loop_
_entity_poly.entity_id
_entity_poly.type
_entity_poly.pdbx_seq_one_letter_code
_entity_poly.pdbx_strand_id
1 'polypeptide(L)'
;MVLIVAAFTALKIFAASNAHFVEDEAYYRIWGLFPAMSYYDHPPMIGWWIAAGQALFGDTVFAVRAVVIFSGLIGSLALWRTAFILFDARTAGWAVLFLNTSLLVGIGGILATPDAPSVLFWGLSFWALAELVTSKNANWWLVIGLMAGCGLLSKYSVLFLGAGIVLWLLWVPEARRWLLSWQLWAGGLIAVLLFAPVLYWNHLHDWVSFYKQFGRAGSKDFTAKYIFEFLGALVGLLNPLIAVLAAMGAADLFKRFLAKDAVGSLIILTVLPFLIYLIYHSLHSRVQANWPAPLFPVFALMAAVFVADLQGRSKNWIKIAKVGAVLGAVVALVVQVHAVAPVTGQLARKDPTFQLRGWPAIGSDLRKIAAETNADFVLTSGYGLNGQIDFLLKEDLPVHQFTQRIRYIMAPSPQDAVFNGTGLYITEARRDQSDKLNAAFSSVQKVAVLRRLVKGVLLEELLVYELSGRQGAVLELVATK
;
A
#
# COMPACT_ATOMS: atom_id res chain seq x y z
N MET A 1 -16.55 -21.48 0.21
CA MET A 1 -15.96 -20.12 0.06
C MET A 1 -15.69 -19.47 1.40
N VAL A 2 -16.71 -19.32 2.26
CA VAL A 2 -16.57 -18.72 3.60
C VAL A 2 -15.39 -19.31 4.39
N LEU A 3 -15.26 -20.63 4.45
CA LEU A 3 -14.14 -21.30 5.13
C LEU A 3 -12.76 -20.94 4.55
N ILE A 4 -12.65 -20.73 3.24
CA ILE A 4 -11.38 -20.36 2.59
C ILE A 4 -11.00 -18.94 2.99
N VAL A 5 -11.95 -18.00 2.87
CA VAL A 5 -11.73 -16.61 3.27
C VAL A 5 -11.40 -16.53 4.77
N ALA A 6 -12.12 -17.28 5.61
CA ALA A 6 -11.86 -17.36 7.04
C ALA A 6 -10.45 -17.92 7.33
N ALA A 7 -10.01 -18.96 6.63
CA ALA A 7 -8.67 -19.53 6.78
C ALA A 7 -7.56 -18.53 6.38
N PHE A 8 -7.71 -17.83 5.25
CA PHE A 8 -6.76 -16.79 4.84
C PHE A 8 -6.72 -15.63 5.83
N THR A 9 -7.87 -15.22 6.35
CA THR A 9 -7.93 -14.17 7.38
C THR A 9 -7.30 -14.62 8.68
N ALA A 10 -7.52 -15.85 9.13
CA ALA A 10 -6.88 -16.40 10.33
C ALA A 10 -5.34 -16.44 10.16
N LEU A 11 -4.86 -16.86 8.99
CA LEU A 11 -3.43 -16.83 8.66
C LEU A 11 -2.87 -15.39 8.71
N LYS A 12 -3.60 -14.41 8.16
CA LYS A 12 -3.22 -12.99 8.21
C LYS A 12 -3.19 -12.44 9.63
N ILE A 13 -4.16 -12.79 10.48
CA ILE A 13 -4.18 -12.41 11.90
C ILE A 13 -2.96 -12.98 12.61
N PHE A 14 -2.66 -14.26 12.39
CA PHE A 14 -1.47 -14.90 12.94
C PHE A 14 -0.19 -14.17 12.51
N ALA A 15 -0.01 -13.91 11.21
CA ALA A 15 1.17 -13.21 10.72
C ALA A 15 1.26 -11.76 11.24
N ALA A 16 0.16 -11.02 11.23
CA ALA A 16 0.11 -9.64 11.67
C ALA A 16 0.43 -9.47 13.16
N SER A 17 0.09 -10.47 13.98
CA SER A 17 0.32 -10.45 15.43
C SER A 17 1.76 -10.82 15.82
N ASN A 18 2.49 -11.53 14.95
CA ASN A 18 3.78 -12.13 15.30
C ASN A 18 4.96 -11.61 14.47
N ALA A 19 4.74 -11.05 13.28
CA ALA A 19 5.80 -10.46 12.46
C ALA A 19 6.00 -8.97 12.81
N HIS A 20 7.25 -8.48 12.81
CA HIS A 20 7.56 -7.05 13.00
C HIS A 20 7.11 -6.18 11.82
N PHE A 21 7.33 -4.87 11.86
CA PHE A 21 6.97 -3.96 10.77
C PHE A 21 7.91 -4.07 9.55
N VAL A 22 7.36 -3.83 8.36
CA VAL A 22 8.18 -3.28 7.26
C VAL A 22 8.44 -1.79 7.48
N GLU A 23 9.43 -1.21 6.81
CA GLU A 23 9.82 0.20 6.94
C GLU A 23 8.61 1.16 6.80
N ASP A 24 7.78 0.95 5.78
CA ASP A 24 6.60 1.78 5.51
C ASP A 24 5.56 1.71 6.65
N GLU A 25 5.30 0.53 7.21
CA GLU A 25 4.33 0.37 8.30
C GLU A 25 4.81 1.07 9.57
N ALA A 26 6.12 0.96 9.87
CA ALA A 26 6.72 1.61 11.02
C ALA A 26 6.60 3.14 10.91
N TYR A 27 6.73 3.68 9.69
CA TYR A 27 6.50 5.10 9.43
C TYR A 27 5.02 5.48 9.48
N TYR A 28 4.12 4.73 8.84
CA TYR A 28 2.68 5.02 8.86
C TYR A 28 2.05 4.83 10.25
N ARG A 29 2.67 4.04 11.13
CA ARG A 29 2.31 4.00 12.56
C ARG A 29 2.29 5.41 13.17
N ILE A 30 3.27 6.25 12.84
CA ILE A 30 3.36 7.63 13.35
C ILE A 30 2.18 8.48 12.87
N TRP A 31 1.66 8.22 11.66
CA TRP A 31 0.45 8.89 11.15
C TRP A 31 -0.80 8.53 11.97
N GLY A 32 -0.85 7.30 12.49
CA GLY A 32 -1.93 6.91 13.39
C GLY A 32 -1.87 7.59 14.76
N LEU A 33 -0.67 7.90 15.25
CA LEU A 33 -0.46 8.67 16.48
C LEU A 33 -0.81 10.16 16.29
N PHE A 34 -0.65 10.68 15.07
CA PHE A 34 -0.95 12.07 14.73
C PHE A 34 -1.84 12.17 13.47
N PRO A 35 -3.15 11.81 13.56
CA PRO A 35 -4.05 11.87 12.42
C PRO A 35 -4.18 13.27 11.84
N ALA A 36 -3.91 13.42 10.54
CA ALA A 36 -4.02 14.68 9.80
C ALA A 36 -5.01 14.57 8.63
N MET A 37 -5.29 15.73 8.00
CA MET A 37 -6.14 15.81 6.79
C MET A 37 -5.45 15.24 5.54
N SER A 38 -4.11 15.25 5.48
CA SER A 38 -3.29 14.62 4.46
C SER A 38 -1.83 14.57 4.96
N TYR A 39 -0.96 13.89 4.22
CA TYR A 39 0.45 13.78 4.53
C TYR A 39 1.31 14.00 3.27
N TYR A 40 2.61 14.19 3.46
CA TYR A 40 3.54 14.40 2.36
C TYR A 40 3.52 13.25 1.34
N ASP A 41 3.48 11.99 1.81
CA ASP A 41 3.51 10.84 0.92
C ASP A 41 2.16 10.56 0.25
N HIS A 42 1.07 10.56 1.02
CA HIS A 42 -0.22 10.06 0.58
C HIS A 42 -1.40 10.75 1.30
N PRO A 43 -2.62 10.62 0.75
CA PRO A 43 -3.88 10.88 1.44
C PRO A 43 -4.02 10.11 2.77
N PRO A 44 -4.95 10.51 3.64
CA PRO A 44 -4.88 10.17 5.06
C PRO A 44 -5.47 8.82 5.48
N MET A 45 -6.20 8.12 4.61
CA MET A 45 -7.05 6.98 5.01
C MET A 45 -6.27 5.88 5.74
N ILE A 46 -5.04 5.56 5.31
CA ILE A 46 -4.25 4.54 6.01
C ILE A 46 -3.87 5.00 7.43
N GLY A 47 -3.53 6.28 7.62
CA GLY A 47 -3.27 6.84 8.93
C GLY A 47 -4.51 6.79 9.83
N TRP A 48 -5.69 7.08 9.28
CA TRP A 48 -6.96 6.96 10.03
C TRP A 48 -7.31 5.52 10.39
N TRP A 49 -7.04 4.56 9.50
CA TRP A 49 -7.23 3.13 9.79
C TRP A 49 -6.29 2.65 10.89
N ILE A 50 -5.03 3.09 10.85
CA ILE A 50 -4.04 2.78 11.88
C ILE A 50 -4.45 3.42 13.21
N ALA A 51 -4.88 4.69 13.21
CA ALA A 51 -5.36 5.38 14.39
C ALA A 51 -6.55 4.64 15.05
N ALA A 52 -7.51 4.19 14.25
CA ALA A 52 -8.63 3.39 14.74
C ALA A 52 -8.15 2.06 15.36
N GLY A 53 -7.17 1.39 14.74
CA GLY A 53 -6.55 0.20 15.29
C GLY A 53 -5.82 0.46 16.62
N GLN A 54 -5.02 1.53 16.69
CA GLN A 54 -4.29 1.94 17.88
C GLN A 54 -5.23 2.35 19.03
N ALA A 55 -6.36 2.99 18.72
CA ALA A 55 -7.38 3.31 19.71
C ALA A 55 -8.02 2.05 20.34
N LEU A 56 -8.12 0.95 19.58
CA LEU A 56 -8.74 -0.30 20.05
C LEU A 56 -7.76 -1.25 20.74
N PHE A 57 -6.51 -1.33 20.25
CA PHE A 57 -5.54 -2.36 20.65
C PHE A 57 -4.22 -1.78 21.17
N GLY A 58 -4.19 -0.47 21.47
CA GLY A 58 -3.01 0.25 21.87
C GLY A 58 -1.97 0.37 20.74
N ASP A 59 -0.83 0.96 21.05
CA ASP A 59 0.23 1.12 20.07
C ASP A 59 1.07 -0.17 19.89
N THR A 60 0.52 -1.13 19.15
CA THR A 60 1.12 -2.44 18.89
C THR A 60 1.20 -2.75 17.39
N VAL A 61 2.00 -3.75 17.01
CA VAL A 61 2.11 -4.17 15.61
C VAL A 61 0.78 -4.68 15.05
N PHE A 62 0.01 -5.43 15.86
CA PHE A 62 -1.31 -5.89 15.46
C PHE A 62 -2.28 -4.72 15.24
N ALA A 63 -2.27 -3.72 16.12
CA ALA A 63 -3.13 -2.56 16.03
C ALA A 63 -3.00 -1.84 14.68
N VAL A 64 -1.77 -1.61 14.23
CA VAL A 64 -1.47 -0.97 12.93
C VAL A 64 -2.07 -1.74 11.75
N ARG A 65 -2.19 -3.06 11.85
CA ARG A 65 -2.67 -3.95 10.77
C ARG A 65 -4.15 -4.34 10.90
N ALA A 66 -4.77 -4.12 12.06
CA ALA A 66 -6.07 -4.69 12.40
C ALA A 66 -7.15 -4.36 11.34
N VAL A 67 -7.36 -3.07 11.06
CA VAL A 67 -8.38 -2.61 10.09
C VAL A 67 -8.08 -3.10 8.68
N VAL A 68 -6.80 -3.17 8.31
CA VAL A 68 -6.34 -3.66 6.99
C VAL A 68 -6.74 -5.12 6.78
N ILE A 69 -6.58 -5.98 7.79
CA ILE A 69 -6.93 -7.39 7.70
C ILE A 69 -8.44 -7.57 7.50
N PHE A 70 -9.26 -6.85 8.28
CA PHE A 70 -10.72 -6.93 8.17
C PHE A 70 -11.24 -6.31 6.86
N SER A 71 -10.55 -5.32 6.31
CA SER A 71 -10.89 -4.76 4.99
C SER A 71 -10.87 -5.82 3.89
N GLY A 72 -9.97 -6.81 3.98
CA GLY A 72 -9.90 -7.93 3.04
C GLY A 72 -11.15 -8.83 3.04
N LEU A 73 -11.82 -8.98 4.19
CA LEU A 73 -13.10 -9.70 4.29
C LEU A 73 -14.20 -8.94 3.56
N ILE A 74 -14.33 -7.64 3.84
CA ILE A 74 -15.34 -6.76 3.23
C ILE A 74 -15.11 -6.71 1.70
N GLY A 75 -13.87 -6.53 1.27
CA GLY A 75 -13.51 -6.53 -0.14
C GLY A 75 -13.82 -7.86 -0.84
N SER A 76 -13.61 -9.00 -0.16
CA SER A 76 -13.98 -10.32 -0.69
C SER A 76 -15.49 -10.49 -0.83
N LEU A 77 -16.27 -9.99 0.13
CA LEU A 77 -17.74 -10.01 0.06
C LEU A 77 -18.27 -9.12 -1.07
N ALA A 78 -17.73 -7.90 -1.20
CA ALA A 78 -18.07 -6.98 -2.28
C ALA A 78 -17.74 -7.57 -3.65
N LEU A 79 -16.56 -8.19 -3.81
CA LEU A 79 -16.18 -8.88 -5.04
C LEU A 79 -17.11 -10.07 -5.34
N TRP A 80 -17.45 -10.87 -4.33
CA TRP A 80 -18.39 -11.98 -4.48
C TRP A 80 -19.74 -11.48 -5.00
N ARG A 81 -20.30 -10.46 -4.34
CA ARG A 81 -21.60 -9.88 -4.69
C ARG A 81 -21.58 -9.30 -6.10
N THR A 82 -20.52 -8.57 -6.45
CA THR A 82 -20.29 -8.02 -7.80
C THR A 82 -20.30 -9.09 -8.87
N ALA A 83 -19.51 -10.15 -8.68
CA ALA A 83 -19.43 -11.25 -9.62
C ALA A 83 -20.75 -12.03 -9.72
N PHE A 84 -21.46 -12.19 -8.61
CA PHE A 84 -22.74 -12.90 -8.55
C PHE A 84 -23.84 -12.17 -9.33
N ILE A 85 -23.94 -10.84 -9.19
CA ILE A 85 -25.00 -10.07 -9.86
C ILE A 85 -24.73 -9.76 -11.33
N LEU A 86 -23.46 -9.70 -11.72
CA LEU A 86 -23.08 -9.47 -13.12
C LEU A 86 -23.04 -10.77 -13.92
N PHE A 87 -22.83 -11.90 -13.25
CA PHE A 87 -22.68 -13.21 -13.86
C PHE A 87 -23.46 -14.26 -13.05
N ASP A 88 -22.76 -15.03 -12.20
CA ASP A 88 -23.35 -16.14 -11.44
C ASP A 88 -22.52 -16.51 -10.19
N ALA A 89 -23.05 -17.44 -9.39
CA ALA A 89 -22.39 -17.94 -8.19
C ALA A 89 -21.05 -18.64 -8.46
N ARG A 90 -20.87 -19.22 -9.65
CA ARG A 90 -19.64 -19.93 -10.02
C ARG A 90 -18.51 -18.94 -10.26
N THR A 91 -18.79 -17.88 -11.00
CA THR A 91 -17.89 -16.74 -11.26
C THR A 91 -17.53 -16.06 -9.95
N ALA A 92 -18.52 -15.82 -9.08
CA ALA A 92 -18.28 -15.27 -7.74
C ALA A 92 -17.37 -16.14 -6.89
N GLY A 93 -17.54 -17.46 -6.95
CA GLY A 93 -16.63 -18.41 -6.33
C GLY A 93 -15.19 -18.25 -6.82
N TRP A 94 -14.97 -18.27 -8.14
CA TRP A 94 -13.62 -18.15 -8.68
C TRP A 94 -12.99 -16.77 -8.42
N ALA A 95 -13.74 -15.68 -8.49
CA ALA A 95 -13.22 -14.34 -8.30
C ALA A 95 -12.63 -14.15 -6.90
N VAL A 96 -13.36 -14.55 -5.86
CA VAL A 96 -12.89 -14.47 -4.47
C VAL A 96 -11.69 -15.40 -4.23
N LEU A 97 -11.72 -16.61 -4.79
CA LEU A 97 -10.60 -17.54 -4.67
C LEU A 97 -9.34 -16.94 -5.29
N PHE A 98 -9.42 -16.48 -6.54
CA PHE A 98 -8.29 -15.89 -7.25
C PHE A 98 -7.75 -14.62 -6.60
N LEU A 99 -8.61 -13.76 -6.06
CA LEU A 99 -8.16 -12.59 -5.30
C LEU A 99 -7.33 -13.03 -4.09
N ASN A 100 -7.86 -13.93 -3.24
CA ASN A 100 -7.18 -14.35 -2.01
C ASN A 100 -5.94 -15.21 -2.25
N THR A 101 -5.86 -15.91 -3.39
CA THR A 101 -4.67 -16.68 -3.81
C THR A 101 -3.71 -15.90 -4.71
N SER A 102 -4.01 -14.65 -5.05
CA SER A 102 -3.03 -13.77 -5.69
C SER A 102 -1.89 -13.50 -4.70
N LEU A 103 -0.65 -13.36 -5.18
CA LEU A 103 0.48 -13.13 -4.28
C LEU A 103 0.37 -11.74 -3.62
N LEU A 104 -0.16 -10.73 -4.32
CA LEU A 104 -0.38 -9.41 -3.74
C LEU A 104 -1.30 -9.46 -2.50
N VAL A 105 -2.48 -10.06 -2.61
CA VAL A 105 -3.48 -10.03 -1.51
C VAL A 105 -3.25 -11.18 -0.53
N GLY A 106 -2.77 -12.32 -1.01
CA GLY A 106 -2.44 -13.49 -0.19
C GLY A 106 -1.22 -13.27 0.69
N ILE A 107 -0.22 -12.50 0.25
CA ILE A 107 0.98 -12.16 1.04
C ILE A 107 0.89 -10.73 1.56
N GLY A 108 0.72 -9.75 0.68
CA GLY A 108 0.73 -8.33 1.02
C GLY A 108 -0.52 -7.84 1.75
N GLY A 109 -1.56 -8.66 1.87
CA GLY A 109 -2.80 -8.32 2.58
C GLY A 109 -2.67 -8.18 4.10
N ILE A 110 -1.46 -8.29 4.66
CA ILE A 110 -1.13 -7.94 6.05
C ILE A 110 -0.49 -6.55 6.18
N LEU A 111 -0.01 -5.97 5.07
CA LEU A 111 0.80 -4.75 5.10
C LEU A 111 -0.09 -3.52 5.22
N ALA A 112 0.13 -2.73 6.27
CA ALA A 112 -0.58 -1.47 6.49
C ALA A 112 -0.02 -0.34 5.64
N THR A 113 -0.37 -0.33 4.34
CA THR A 113 0.00 0.71 3.37
C THR A 113 -1.24 1.36 2.76
N PRO A 114 -1.12 2.51 2.06
CA PRO A 114 -2.22 3.11 1.30
C PRO A 114 -2.86 2.20 0.24
N ASP A 115 -2.19 1.10 -0.14
CA ASP A 115 -2.72 0.15 -1.12
C ASP A 115 -3.94 -0.61 -0.57
N ALA A 116 -3.93 -1.01 0.71
CA ALA A 116 -5.03 -1.74 1.31
C ALA A 116 -6.39 -0.99 1.25
N PRO A 117 -6.49 0.27 1.75
CA PRO A 117 -7.73 1.02 1.64
C PRO A 117 -8.08 1.36 0.20
N SER A 118 -7.10 1.65 -0.68
CA SER A 118 -7.40 1.91 -2.09
C SER A 118 -7.94 0.68 -2.82
N VAL A 119 -7.47 -0.53 -2.53
CA VAL A 119 -8.04 -1.79 -3.03
C VAL A 119 -9.48 -1.97 -2.56
N LEU A 120 -9.76 -1.76 -1.27
CA LEU A 120 -11.11 -1.88 -0.73
C LEU A 120 -12.06 -0.90 -1.41
N PHE A 121 -11.73 0.39 -1.40
CA PHE A 121 -12.66 1.43 -1.87
C PHE A 121 -12.81 1.45 -3.39
N TRP A 122 -11.79 1.04 -4.14
CA TRP A 122 -11.93 0.76 -5.57
C TRP A 122 -12.91 -0.40 -5.80
N GLY A 123 -12.76 -1.50 -5.05
CA GLY A 123 -13.64 -2.66 -5.11
C GLY A 123 -15.09 -2.34 -4.71
N LEU A 124 -15.29 -1.54 -3.66
CA LEU A 124 -16.63 -1.11 -3.22
C LEU A 124 -17.29 -0.14 -4.19
N SER A 125 -16.51 0.75 -4.82
CA SER A 125 -17.02 1.61 -5.89
C SER A 125 -17.44 0.79 -7.10
N PHE A 126 -16.64 -0.22 -7.47
CA PHE A 126 -16.96 -1.14 -8.55
C PHE A 126 -18.18 -2.03 -8.24
N TRP A 127 -18.33 -2.47 -6.99
CA TRP A 127 -19.54 -3.15 -6.52
C TRP A 127 -20.78 -2.27 -6.63
N ALA A 128 -20.70 -1.01 -6.17
CA ALA A 128 -21.82 -0.08 -6.27
C ALA A 128 -22.19 0.23 -7.74
N LEU A 129 -21.20 0.30 -8.64
CA LEU A 129 -21.44 0.39 -10.10
C LEU A 129 -22.15 -0.86 -10.64
N ALA A 130 -21.79 -2.05 -10.17
CA ALA A 130 -22.46 -3.29 -10.55
C ALA A 130 -23.92 -3.30 -10.08
N GLU A 131 -24.19 -2.88 -8.85
CA GLU A 131 -25.56 -2.75 -8.33
C GLU A 131 -26.36 -1.70 -9.11
N LEU A 132 -25.75 -0.57 -9.50
CA LEU A 132 -26.36 0.44 -10.38
C LEU A 132 -26.76 -0.18 -11.72
N VAL A 133 -25.85 -0.90 -12.38
CA VAL A 133 -26.09 -1.48 -13.71
C VAL A 133 -27.12 -2.59 -13.67
N THR A 134 -27.18 -3.38 -12.60
CA THR A 134 -28.16 -4.47 -12.46
C THR A 134 -29.53 -3.97 -12.00
N SER A 135 -29.59 -3.15 -10.95
CA SER A 135 -30.87 -2.69 -10.38
C SER A 135 -31.50 -1.50 -11.11
N LYS A 136 -30.70 -0.77 -11.90
CA LYS A 136 -31.07 0.51 -12.52
C LYS A 136 -31.60 1.55 -11.50
N ASN A 137 -31.20 1.44 -10.24
CA ASN A 137 -31.53 2.41 -9.21
C ASN A 137 -30.48 3.53 -9.15
N ALA A 138 -30.88 4.76 -9.48
CA ALA A 138 -30.00 5.93 -9.53
C ALA A 138 -29.32 6.26 -8.18
N ASN A 139 -29.90 5.86 -7.05
CA ASN A 139 -29.35 6.16 -5.72
C ASN A 139 -27.99 5.51 -5.48
N TRP A 140 -27.62 4.48 -6.25
CA TRP A 140 -26.28 3.91 -6.22
C TRP A 140 -25.19 4.92 -6.59
N TRP A 141 -25.50 5.97 -7.34
CA TRP A 141 -24.52 7.05 -7.60
C TRP A 141 -24.02 7.74 -6.32
N LEU A 142 -24.87 7.85 -5.30
CA LEU A 142 -24.46 8.41 -4.01
C LEU A 142 -23.45 7.50 -3.30
N VAL A 143 -23.68 6.19 -3.36
CA VAL A 143 -22.75 5.18 -2.81
C VAL A 143 -21.45 5.14 -3.62
N ILE A 144 -21.53 5.21 -4.95
CA ILE A 144 -20.35 5.29 -5.83
C ILE A 144 -19.52 6.53 -5.47
N GLY A 145 -20.16 7.69 -5.30
CA GLY A 145 -19.51 8.92 -4.86
C GLY A 145 -18.82 8.80 -3.51
N LEU A 146 -19.52 8.25 -2.51
CA LEU A 146 -18.98 7.99 -1.18
C LEU A 146 -17.76 7.07 -1.23
N MET A 147 -17.86 5.92 -1.90
CA MET A 147 -16.77 4.94 -1.99
C MET A 147 -15.59 5.48 -2.81
N ALA A 148 -15.84 6.19 -3.91
CA ALA A 148 -14.79 6.79 -4.72
C ALA A 148 -14.07 7.91 -3.96
N GLY A 149 -14.80 8.73 -3.20
CA GLY A 149 -14.24 9.75 -2.30
C GLY A 149 -13.33 9.13 -1.23
N CYS A 150 -13.79 8.07 -0.57
CA CYS A 150 -12.95 7.30 0.36
C CYS A 150 -11.72 6.68 -0.33
N GLY A 151 -11.84 6.26 -1.59
CA GLY A 151 -10.71 5.80 -2.39
C GLY A 151 -9.71 6.92 -2.70
N LEU A 152 -10.16 8.13 -3.02
CA LEU A 152 -9.29 9.30 -3.19
C LEU A 152 -8.57 9.68 -1.89
N LEU A 153 -9.25 9.53 -0.75
CA LEU A 153 -8.66 9.64 0.58
C LEU A 153 -7.64 8.53 0.90
N SER A 154 -7.58 7.48 0.09
CA SER A 154 -6.62 6.38 0.24
C SER A 154 -5.39 6.57 -0.63
N LYS A 155 -5.59 6.84 -1.92
CA LYS A 155 -4.50 6.99 -2.90
C LYS A 155 -4.97 7.83 -4.07
N TYR A 156 -4.15 8.78 -4.51
CA TYR A 156 -4.51 9.64 -5.65
C TYR A 156 -4.79 8.85 -6.92
N SER A 157 -4.21 7.66 -7.10
CA SER A 157 -4.49 6.80 -8.25
C SER A 157 -5.96 6.39 -8.40
N VAL A 158 -6.78 6.51 -7.35
CA VAL A 158 -8.23 6.26 -7.47
C VAL A 158 -8.92 7.29 -8.39
N LEU A 159 -8.30 8.43 -8.71
CA LEU A 159 -8.80 9.34 -9.75
C LEU A 159 -9.00 8.65 -11.10
N PHE A 160 -8.19 7.63 -11.41
CA PHE A 160 -8.31 6.88 -12.67
C PHE A 160 -9.57 6.01 -12.73
N LEU A 161 -10.11 5.60 -11.58
CA LEU A 161 -11.44 4.99 -11.53
C LEU A 161 -12.51 5.99 -11.95
N GLY A 162 -12.44 7.22 -11.46
CA GLY A 162 -13.34 8.31 -11.87
C GLY A 162 -13.27 8.58 -13.38
N ALA A 163 -12.05 8.62 -13.93
CA ALA A 163 -11.85 8.71 -15.38
C ALA A 163 -12.49 7.52 -16.12
N GLY A 164 -12.36 6.30 -15.59
CA GLY A 164 -12.99 5.11 -16.14
C GLY A 164 -14.53 5.17 -16.14
N ILE A 165 -15.13 5.67 -15.06
CA ILE A 165 -16.58 5.88 -14.95
C ILE A 165 -17.06 6.89 -16.00
N VAL A 166 -16.36 8.02 -16.17
CA VAL A 166 -16.69 9.03 -17.18
C VAL A 166 -16.58 8.42 -18.58
N LEU A 167 -15.50 7.71 -18.89
CA LEU A 167 -15.35 7.03 -20.18
C LEU A 167 -16.46 6.02 -20.42
N TRP A 168 -16.88 5.27 -19.41
CA TRP A 168 -17.98 4.31 -19.51
C TRP A 168 -19.31 5.01 -19.81
N LEU A 169 -19.64 6.10 -19.10
CA LEU A 169 -20.83 6.91 -19.35
C LEU A 169 -20.88 7.44 -20.79
N LEU A 170 -19.73 7.84 -21.33
CA LEU A 170 -19.64 8.37 -22.70
C LEU A 170 -19.65 7.25 -23.76
N TRP A 171 -19.00 6.12 -23.48
CA TRP A 171 -18.82 5.01 -24.42
C TRP A 171 -20.10 4.20 -24.62
N VAL A 172 -20.80 3.88 -23.53
CA VAL A 172 -21.97 2.99 -23.53
C VAL A 172 -23.26 3.79 -23.74
N PRO A 173 -24.02 3.59 -24.84
CA PRO A 173 -25.22 4.37 -25.12
C PRO A 173 -26.26 4.32 -24.00
N GLU A 174 -26.50 3.15 -23.40
CA GLU A 174 -27.48 3.00 -22.31
C GLU A 174 -27.05 3.64 -20.99
N ALA A 175 -25.76 3.95 -20.82
CA ALA A 175 -25.22 4.58 -19.62
C ALA A 175 -25.36 6.10 -19.67
N ARG A 176 -25.41 6.70 -20.87
CA ARG A 176 -25.53 8.16 -21.06
C ARG A 176 -26.74 8.78 -20.38
N ARG A 177 -27.83 8.02 -20.20
CA ARG A 177 -29.03 8.49 -19.47
C ARG A 177 -28.72 8.95 -18.05
N TRP A 178 -27.67 8.41 -17.42
CA TRP A 178 -27.27 8.79 -16.07
C TRP A 178 -26.72 10.21 -16.00
N LEU A 179 -26.28 10.80 -17.11
CA LEU A 179 -25.85 12.21 -17.17
C LEU A 179 -26.98 13.18 -16.83
N LEU A 180 -28.24 12.75 -17.03
CA LEU A 180 -29.44 13.50 -16.67
C LEU A 180 -29.87 13.26 -15.22
N SER A 181 -29.26 12.31 -14.52
CA SER A 181 -29.61 11.97 -13.13
C SER A 181 -28.87 12.88 -12.16
N TRP A 182 -29.61 13.62 -11.34
CA TRP A 182 -29.01 14.49 -10.32
C TRP A 182 -28.15 13.68 -9.33
N GLN A 183 -28.46 12.40 -9.10
CA GLN A 183 -27.72 11.52 -8.21
C GLN A 183 -26.28 11.28 -8.67
N LEU A 184 -26.02 11.24 -9.99
CA LEU A 184 -24.66 11.16 -10.53
C LEU A 184 -23.83 12.37 -10.06
N TRP A 185 -24.40 13.57 -10.23
CA TRP A 185 -23.74 14.82 -9.86
C TRP A 185 -23.62 14.98 -8.36
N ALA A 186 -24.64 14.60 -7.59
CA ALA A 186 -24.59 14.58 -6.13
C ALA A 186 -23.55 13.57 -5.62
N GLY A 187 -23.42 12.40 -6.25
CA GLY A 187 -22.35 11.44 -5.97
C GLY A 187 -20.96 12.02 -6.26
N GLY A 188 -20.78 12.68 -7.41
CA GLY A 188 -19.56 13.41 -7.72
C GLY A 188 -19.23 14.48 -6.68
N LEU A 189 -20.23 15.25 -6.25
CA LEU A 189 -20.09 16.26 -5.20
C LEU A 189 -19.68 15.63 -3.86
N ILE A 190 -20.29 14.50 -3.46
CA ILE A 190 -19.88 13.76 -2.26
C ILE A 190 -18.40 13.37 -2.34
N ALA A 191 -17.94 12.83 -3.48
CA ALA A 191 -16.54 12.44 -3.65
C ALA A 191 -15.60 13.65 -3.50
N VAL A 192 -15.96 14.78 -4.10
CA VAL A 192 -15.19 16.04 -4.00
C VAL A 192 -15.17 16.57 -2.57
N LEU A 193 -16.31 16.58 -1.87
CA LEU A 193 -16.40 17.04 -0.49
C LEU A 193 -15.58 16.18 0.46
N LEU A 194 -15.57 14.85 0.26
CA LEU A 194 -14.71 13.94 1.03
C LEU A 194 -13.23 14.20 0.77
N PHE A 195 -12.85 14.50 -0.47
CA PHE A 195 -11.46 14.78 -0.84
C PHE A 195 -11.02 16.23 -0.54
N ALA A 196 -11.96 17.15 -0.28
CA ALA A 196 -11.67 18.57 -0.05
C ALA A 196 -10.67 18.83 1.09
N PRO A 197 -10.67 18.12 2.23
CA PRO A 197 -9.65 18.29 3.26
C PRO A 197 -8.22 18.02 2.77
N VAL A 198 -8.05 17.09 1.82
CA VAL A 198 -6.73 16.80 1.22
C VAL A 198 -6.27 17.93 0.31
N LEU A 199 -7.20 18.53 -0.46
CA LEU A 199 -6.92 19.71 -1.27
C LEU A 199 -6.56 20.91 -0.40
N TYR A 200 -7.32 21.14 0.66
CA TYR A 200 -7.06 22.23 1.61
C TYR A 200 -5.70 22.06 2.30
N TRP A 201 -5.40 20.86 2.81
CA TRP A 201 -4.09 20.57 3.41
C TRP A 201 -2.95 20.80 2.42
N ASN A 202 -3.08 20.33 1.18
CA ASN A 202 -2.03 20.56 0.17
C ASN A 202 -1.89 22.04 -0.18
N HIS A 203 -2.98 22.80 -0.26
CA HIS A 203 -2.92 24.25 -0.49
C HIS A 203 -2.11 24.96 0.61
N LEU A 204 -2.28 24.56 1.87
CA LEU A 204 -1.51 25.10 3.00
C LEU A 204 -0.03 24.68 3.02
N HIS A 205 0.36 23.68 2.22
CA HIS A 205 1.71 23.11 2.19
C HIS A 205 2.27 23.07 0.77
N ASP A 206 2.01 24.12 -0.02
CA ASP A 206 2.59 24.34 -1.36
C ASP A 206 2.43 23.15 -2.31
N TRP A 207 1.31 22.41 -2.20
CA TRP A 207 0.98 21.23 -3.00
C TRP A 207 2.04 20.12 -2.98
N VAL A 208 2.83 20.07 -1.91
CA VAL A 208 4.03 19.23 -1.79
C VAL A 208 3.77 17.74 -2.02
N SER A 209 2.59 17.22 -1.63
CA SER A 209 2.22 15.81 -1.85
C SER A 209 1.94 15.53 -3.34
N PHE A 210 1.24 16.44 -4.04
CA PHE A 210 0.99 16.26 -5.46
C PHE A 210 2.24 16.40 -6.30
N TYR A 211 3.14 17.35 -5.98
CA TYR A 211 4.44 17.43 -6.65
C TYR A 211 5.24 16.14 -6.49
N LYS A 212 5.22 15.54 -5.30
CA LYS A 212 5.87 14.25 -5.06
C LYS A 212 5.29 13.12 -5.93
N GLN A 213 3.97 13.07 -6.06
CA GLN A 213 3.26 11.97 -6.71
C GLN A 213 3.22 12.10 -8.24
N PHE A 214 3.03 13.30 -8.77
CA PHE A 214 2.88 13.55 -10.20
C PHE A 214 4.10 14.22 -10.85
N GLY A 215 4.95 14.92 -10.09
CA GLY A 215 6.13 15.61 -10.62
C GLY A 215 7.22 14.70 -11.19
N ARG A 216 7.11 13.38 -10.97
CA ARG A 216 8.01 12.37 -11.56
C ARG A 216 7.63 11.96 -12.99
N ALA A 217 6.44 12.30 -13.46
CA ALA A 217 5.90 11.85 -14.75
C ALA A 217 6.34 12.71 -15.96
N GLY A 218 7.47 13.41 -15.88
CA GLY A 218 7.92 14.36 -16.90
C GLY A 218 9.43 14.32 -17.25
N SER A 219 10.13 13.22 -16.97
CA SER A 219 11.52 13.08 -17.45
C SER A 219 11.54 13.01 -18.97
N LYS A 220 12.48 13.73 -19.61
CA LYS A 220 12.54 13.85 -21.08
C LYS A 220 13.00 12.58 -21.81
N ASP A 221 13.58 11.62 -21.09
CA ASP A 221 14.14 10.41 -21.68
C ASP A 221 13.16 9.24 -21.60
N PHE A 222 12.89 8.63 -22.77
CA PHE A 222 12.09 7.42 -22.89
C PHE A 222 12.97 6.17 -22.79
N THR A 223 12.50 5.15 -22.07
CA THR A 223 13.14 3.83 -21.95
C THR A 223 12.11 2.71 -21.89
N ALA A 224 12.37 1.60 -22.59
CA ALA A 224 11.54 0.40 -22.51
C ALA A 224 11.90 -0.53 -21.32
N LYS A 225 12.99 -0.22 -20.60
CA LYS A 225 13.56 -1.09 -19.54
C LYS A 225 12.54 -1.45 -18.47
N TYR A 226 11.75 -0.48 -18.00
CA TYR A 226 10.84 -0.69 -16.89
C TYR A 226 9.49 -1.29 -17.30
N ILE A 227 9.17 -1.34 -18.61
CA ILE A 227 7.92 -1.95 -19.10
C ILE A 227 7.92 -3.44 -18.75
N PHE A 228 8.98 -4.17 -19.12
CA PHE A 228 9.07 -5.61 -18.86
C PHE A 228 9.16 -5.92 -17.36
N GLU A 229 9.79 -5.05 -16.59
CA GLU A 229 9.82 -5.16 -15.14
C GLU A 229 8.41 -4.98 -14.55
N PHE A 230 7.67 -3.97 -14.99
CA PHE A 230 6.29 -3.72 -14.58
C PHE A 230 5.37 -4.88 -14.96
N LEU A 231 5.43 -5.36 -16.20
CA LEU A 231 4.61 -6.48 -16.66
C LEU A 231 4.96 -7.78 -15.91
N GLY A 232 6.25 -8.05 -15.70
CA GLY A 232 6.71 -9.18 -14.90
C GLY A 232 6.23 -9.10 -13.46
N ALA A 233 6.29 -7.91 -12.85
CA ALA A 233 5.79 -7.66 -11.50
C ALA A 233 4.26 -7.86 -11.41
N LEU A 234 3.50 -7.35 -12.38
CA LEU A 234 2.05 -7.51 -12.45
C LEU A 234 1.64 -8.99 -12.56
N VAL A 235 2.27 -9.73 -13.48
CA VAL A 235 2.03 -11.17 -13.67
C VAL A 235 2.43 -11.97 -12.43
N GLY A 236 3.60 -11.67 -11.86
CA GLY A 236 4.10 -12.34 -10.66
C GLY A 236 3.17 -12.13 -9.46
N LEU A 237 2.82 -10.88 -9.18
CA LEU A 237 1.96 -10.54 -8.04
C LEU A 237 0.53 -11.05 -8.20
N LEU A 238 0.00 -11.14 -9.42
CA LEU A 238 -1.31 -11.73 -9.66
C LEU A 238 -1.31 -13.26 -9.51
N ASN A 239 -0.12 -13.90 -9.51
CA ASN A 239 0.14 -15.33 -9.79
C ASN A 239 0.15 -15.60 -11.31
N PRO A 240 1.25 -16.11 -11.89
CA PRO A 240 1.36 -16.30 -13.34
C PRO A 240 0.23 -17.13 -13.97
N LEU A 241 -0.26 -18.16 -13.29
CA LEU A 241 -1.35 -18.99 -13.82
C LEU A 241 -2.68 -18.23 -13.79
N ILE A 242 -2.94 -17.45 -12.74
CA ILE A 242 -4.13 -16.59 -12.63
C ILE A 242 -4.04 -15.44 -13.64
N ALA A 243 -2.85 -14.90 -13.87
CA ALA A 243 -2.62 -13.83 -14.84
C ALA A 243 -2.94 -14.25 -16.27
N VAL A 244 -2.59 -15.47 -16.67
CA VAL A 244 -2.99 -16.02 -17.98
C VAL A 244 -4.52 -16.10 -18.09
N LEU A 245 -5.20 -16.59 -17.05
CA LEU A 245 -6.66 -16.66 -17.04
C LEU A 245 -7.29 -15.26 -17.08
N ALA A 246 -6.72 -14.29 -16.36
CA ALA A 246 -7.15 -12.90 -16.37
C ALA A 246 -6.99 -12.27 -17.75
N ALA A 247 -5.87 -12.53 -18.44
CA ALA A 247 -5.64 -12.04 -19.79
C ALA A 247 -6.65 -12.61 -20.79
N MET A 248 -6.96 -13.91 -20.70
CA MET A 248 -7.96 -14.53 -21.55
C MET A 248 -9.38 -14.01 -21.27
N GLY A 249 -9.72 -13.81 -19.99
CA GLY A 249 -10.99 -13.21 -19.60
C GLY A 249 -11.10 -11.74 -20.02
N ALA A 250 -10.01 -10.98 -19.91
CA ALA A 250 -9.94 -9.62 -20.43
C ALA A 250 -10.17 -9.60 -21.94
N ALA A 251 -9.60 -10.56 -22.70
CA ALA A 251 -9.84 -10.67 -24.14
C ALA A 251 -11.32 -10.96 -24.48
N ASP A 252 -11.99 -11.84 -23.72
CA ASP A 252 -13.42 -12.12 -23.92
C ASP A 252 -14.29 -10.91 -23.55
N LEU A 253 -13.96 -10.20 -22.46
CA LEU A 253 -14.64 -8.97 -22.04
C LEU A 253 -14.36 -7.80 -22.99
N PHE A 254 -13.19 -7.76 -23.63
CA PHE A 254 -12.85 -6.74 -24.60
C PHE A 254 -13.74 -6.82 -25.84
N LYS A 255 -14.12 -8.02 -26.29
CA LYS A 255 -15.11 -8.21 -27.36
C LYS A 255 -16.46 -7.57 -26.99
N ARG A 256 -16.91 -7.76 -25.74
CA ARG A 256 -18.12 -7.13 -25.21
C ARG A 256 -17.98 -5.60 -25.15
N PHE A 257 -16.81 -5.10 -24.72
CA PHE A 257 -16.51 -3.68 -24.72
C PHE A 257 -16.60 -3.05 -26.13
N LEU A 258 -16.06 -3.73 -27.16
CA LEU A 258 -16.16 -3.28 -28.55
C LEU A 258 -17.61 -3.26 -29.04
N ALA A 259 -18.43 -4.20 -28.58
CA ALA A 259 -19.88 -4.23 -28.82
C ALA A 259 -20.67 -3.19 -27.99
N LYS A 260 -19.99 -2.37 -27.17
CA LYS A 260 -20.59 -1.38 -26.25
C LYS A 260 -21.55 -1.99 -25.23
N ASP A 261 -21.33 -3.26 -24.88
CA ASP A 261 -22.03 -3.94 -23.80
C ASP A 261 -21.75 -3.26 -22.46
N ALA A 262 -22.78 -2.98 -21.68
CA ALA A 262 -22.64 -2.19 -20.46
C ALA A 262 -21.70 -2.84 -19.43
N VAL A 263 -21.81 -4.16 -19.22
CA VAL A 263 -21.03 -4.89 -18.23
C VAL A 263 -19.58 -5.07 -18.69
N GLY A 264 -19.37 -5.53 -19.92
CA GLY A 264 -18.04 -5.68 -20.50
C GLY A 264 -17.28 -4.36 -20.57
N SER A 265 -17.94 -3.29 -21.02
CA SER A 265 -17.35 -1.95 -21.03
C SER A 265 -17.05 -1.43 -19.63
N LEU A 266 -17.90 -1.67 -18.63
CA LEU A 266 -17.66 -1.24 -17.25
C LEU A 266 -16.39 -1.89 -16.67
N ILE A 267 -16.24 -3.21 -16.85
CA ILE A 267 -15.08 -3.96 -16.36
C ILE A 267 -13.78 -3.47 -17.03
N ILE A 268 -13.79 -3.26 -18.34
CA ILE A 268 -12.61 -2.80 -19.09
C ILE A 268 -12.26 -1.35 -18.74
N LEU A 269 -13.24 -0.44 -18.78
CA LEU A 269 -12.99 0.99 -18.64
C LEU A 269 -12.67 1.41 -17.20
N THR A 270 -13.07 0.64 -16.19
CA THR A 270 -12.61 0.90 -14.83
C THR A 270 -11.13 0.56 -14.64
N VAL A 271 -10.54 -0.33 -15.45
CA VAL A 271 -9.12 -0.72 -15.35
C VAL A 271 -8.22 0.07 -16.30
N LEU A 272 -8.69 0.27 -17.53
CA LEU A 272 -7.87 0.70 -18.66
C LEU A 272 -7.15 2.04 -18.45
N PRO A 273 -7.78 3.12 -17.93
CA PRO A 273 -7.10 4.40 -17.75
C PRO A 273 -5.89 4.32 -16.81
N PHE A 274 -6.02 3.58 -15.71
CA PHE A 274 -4.92 3.45 -14.76
C PHE A 274 -3.80 2.57 -15.34
N LEU A 275 -4.16 1.49 -16.05
CA LEU A 275 -3.18 0.63 -16.70
C LEU A 275 -2.39 1.38 -17.79
N ILE A 276 -3.06 2.20 -18.61
CA ILE A 276 -2.41 3.07 -19.60
C ILE A 276 -1.44 4.04 -18.91
N TYR A 277 -1.88 4.68 -17.82
CA TYR A 277 -1.01 5.57 -17.06
C TYR A 277 0.24 4.85 -16.52
N LEU A 278 0.10 3.64 -15.96
CA LEU A 278 1.24 2.89 -15.44
C LEU A 278 2.19 2.45 -16.56
N ILE A 279 1.67 2.03 -17.72
CA ILE A 279 2.49 1.72 -18.89
C ILE A 279 3.24 2.97 -19.37
N TYR A 280 2.55 4.11 -19.48
CA TYR A 280 3.17 5.37 -19.84
C TYR A 280 4.25 5.80 -18.82
N HIS A 281 3.98 5.67 -17.53
CA HIS A 281 4.94 5.98 -16.48
C HIS A 281 6.18 5.06 -16.54
N SER A 282 5.98 3.78 -16.89
CA SER A 282 7.06 2.81 -17.08
C SER A 282 7.98 3.12 -18.26
N LEU A 283 7.59 4.03 -19.15
CA LEU A 283 8.48 4.56 -20.19
C LEU A 283 9.52 5.55 -19.65
N HIS A 284 9.33 6.05 -18.44
CA HIS A 284 10.12 7.15 -17.88
C HIS A 284 10.84 6.71 -16.60
N SER A 285 10.17 5.90 -15.78
CA SER A 285 10.71 5.48 -14.50
C SER A 285 10.15 4.13 -14.03
N ARG A 286 10.80 3.57 -13.02
CA ARG A 286 10.39 2.29 -12.43
C ARG A 286 9.03 2.42 -11.72
N VAL A 287 8.04 1.67 -12.17
CA VAL A 287 6.76 1.49 -11.46
C VAL A 287 6.98 0.47 -10.36
N GLN A 288 6.65 0.80 -9.10
CA GLN A 288 6.74 -0.21 -8.03
C GLN A 288 5.63 -1.26 -8.21
N ALA A 289 5.97 -2.50 -7.91
CA ALA A 289 5.14 -3.67 -8.18
C ALA A 289 3.72 -3.59 -7.57
N ASN A 290 3.58 -2.95 -6.42
CA ASN A 290 2.32 -2.75 -5.70
C ASN A 290 1.44 -1.62 -6.25
N TRP A 291 1.95 -0.72 -7.10
CA TRP A 291 1.16 0.40 -7.62
C TRP A 291 -0.17 0.01 -8.29
N PRO A 292 -0.25 -1.05 -9.12
CA PRO A 292 -1.51 -1.52 -9.70
C PRO A 292 -2.46 -2.22 -8.71
N ALA A 293 -2.13 -2.31 -7.42
CA ALA A 293 -2.91 -3.04 -6.42
C ALA A 293 -4.44 -2.83 -6.51
N PRO A 294 -4.97 -1.59 -6.65
CA PRO A 294 -6.42 -1.36 -6.76
C PRO A 294 -7.13 -2.11 -7.90
N LEU A 295 -6.39 -2.53 -8.93
CA LEU A 295 -6.93 -3.24 -10.09
C LEU A 295 -7.12 -4.76 -9.84
N PHE A 296 -6.51 -5.31 -8.79
CA PHE A 296 -6.46 -6.75 -8.56
C PHE A 296 -7.82 -7.41 -8.34
N PRO A 297 -8.81 -6.80 -7.64
CA PRO A 297 -10.17 -7.33 -7.57
C PRO A 297 -10.78 -7.51 -8.97
N VAL A 298 -10.55 -6.57 -9.88
CA VAL A 298 -11.08 -6.63 -11.24
C VAL A 298 -10.31 -7.64 -12.09
N PHE A 299 -8.99 -7.75 -11.94
CA PHE A 299 -8.20 -8.81 -12.61
C PHE A 299 -8.62 -10.21 -12.15
N ALA A 300 -8.88 -10.40 -10.85
CA ALA A 300 -9.41 -11.66 -10.32
C ALA A 300 -10.81 -11.97 -10.91
N LEU A 301 -11.66 -10.97 -11.08
CA LEU A 301 -12.95 -11.11 -11.77
C LEU A 301 -12.77 -11.51 -13.24
N MET A 302 -11.86 -10.88 -13.97
CA MET A 302 -11.56 -11.24 -15.37
C MET A 302 -11.15 -12.72 -15.48
N ALA A 303 -10.25 -13.18 -14.60
CA ALA A 303 -9.87 -14.60 -14.55
C ALA A 303 -11.07 -15.52 -14.27
N ALA A 304 -11.94 -15.11 -13.34
CA ALA A 304 -13.11 -15.87 -12.97
C ALA A 304 -14.14 -16.01 -14.11
N VAL A 305 -14.39 -14.93 -14.85
CA VAL A 305 -15.29 -14.91 -16.01
C VAL A 305 -14.83 -15.94 -17.05
N PHE A 306 -13.53 -15.97 -17.36
CA PHE A 306 -12.97 -16.95 -18.30
C PHE A 306 -13.18 -18.40 -17.86
N VAL A 307 -13.01 -18.68 -16.56
CA VAL A 307 -13.08 -20.04 -15.99
C VAL A 307 -14.53 -20.49 -15.78
N ALA A 308 -15.44 -19.59 -15.48
CA ALA A 308 -16.85 -19.91 -15.29
C ALA A 308 -17.52 -20.30 -16.61
N ASP A 309 -17.13 -19.65 -17.72
CA ASP A 309 -17.69 -19.84 -19.07
C ASP A 309 -16.89 -20.85 -19.93
N LEU A 310 -16.42 -21.94 -19.31
CA LEU A 310 -15.66 -22.98 -20.03
C LEU A 310 -16.52 -23.97 -20.83
N GLN A 311 -17.80 -23.67 -21.07
CA GLN A 311 -18.65 -24.52 -21.91
C GLN A 311 -18.05 -24.60 -23.32
N GLY A 312 -17.69 -25.81 -23.77
CA GLY A 312 -17.02 -26.03 -25.06
C GLY A 312 -15.50 -25.80 -25.07
N ARG A 313 -14.86 -25.47 -23.94
CA ARG A 313 -13.39 -25.28 -23.83
C ARG A 313 -12.71 -26.49 -23.20
N SER A 314 -11.41 -26.66 -23.44
CA SER A 314 -10.62 -27.78 -22.91
C SER A 314 -10.67 -27.86 -21.38
N LYS A 315 -10.84 -29.08 -20.84
CA LYS A 315 -10.78 -29.38 -19.39
C LYS A 315 -9.45 -28.95 -18.74
N ASN A 316 -8.40 -28.76 -19.53
CA ASN A 316 -7.08 -28.30 -19.06
C ASN A 316 -7.14 -26.90 -18.42
N TRP A 317 -8.05 -26.02 -18.85
CA TRP A 317 -8.19 -24.68 -18.25
C TRP A 317 -8.66 -24.73 -16.80
N ILE A 318 -9.57 -25.66 -16.46
CA ILE A 318 -9.99 -25.89 -15.07
C ILE A 318 -8.82 -26.41 -14.24
N LYS A 319 -7.98 -27.28 -14.82
CA LYS A 319 -6.76 -27.77 -14.14
C LYS A 319 -5.80 -26.61 -13.87
N ILE A 320 -5.55 -25.73 -14.84
CA ILE A 320 -4.72 -24.54 -14.66
C ILE A 320 -5.28 -23.63 -13.56
N ALA A 321 -6.59 -23.38 -13.56
CA ALA A 321 -7.26 -22.60 -12.51
C ALA A 321 -7.06 -23.18 -11.10
N LYS A 322 -7.29 -24.51 -10.95
CA LYS A 322 -7.10 -25.19 -9.67
C LYS A 322 -5.64 -25.19 -9.21
N VAL A 323 -4.71 -25.50 -10.11
CA VAL A 323 -3.27 -25.49 -9.81
C VAL A 323 -2.81 -24.07 -9.46
N GLY A 324 -3.27 -23.06 -10.19
CA GLY A 324 -3.00 -21.66 -9.90
C GLY A 324 -3.46 -21.26 -8.50
N ALA A 325 -4.71 -21.57 -8.14
CA ALA A 325 -5.25 -21.28 -6.81
C ALA A 325 -4.49 -22.01 -5.70
N VAL A 326 -4.20 -23.31 -5.87
CA VAL A 326 -3.44 -24.10 -4.88
C VAL A 326 -2.02 -23.56 -4.73
N LEU A 327 -1.32 -23.29 -5.84
CA LEU A 327 0.03 -22.73 -5.82
C LEU A 327 0.04 -21.37 -5.10
N GLY A 328 -0.92 -20.50 -5.42
CA GLY A 328 -1.06 -19.20 -4.75
C GLY A 328 -1.30 -19.33 -3.25
N ALA A 329 -2.17 -20.25 -2.84
CA ALA A 329 -2.43 -20.54 -1.43
C ALA A 329 -1.20 -21.07 -0.69
N VAL A 330 -0.48 -22.02 -1.30
CA VAL A 330 0.74 -22.60 -0.73
C VAL A 330 1.84 -21.55 -0.61
N VAL A 331 2.05 -20.73 -1.64
CA VAL A 331 3.05 -19.65 -1.59
C VAL A 331 2.67 -18.61 -0.53
N ALA A 332 1.40 -18.21 -0.45
CA ALA A 332 0.93 -17.30 0.59
C ALA A 332 1.17 -17.86 2.00
N LEU A 333 0.82 -19.13 2.23
CA LEU A 333 1.08 -19.83 3.50
C LEU A 333 2.57 -19.85 3.84
N VAL A 334 3.41 -20.30 2.90
CA VAL A 334 4.85 -20.40 3.10
C VAL A 334 5.45 -19.04 3.42
N VAL A 335 5.11 -18.00 2.67
CA VAL A 335 5.66 -16.65 2.89
C VAL A 335 5.17 -16.05 4.20
N GLN A 336 3.90 -16.23 4.57
CA GLN A 336 3.39 -15.72 5.87
C GLN A 336 4.00 -16.47 7.07
N VAL A 337 4.18 -17.79 6.98
CA VAL A 337 4.90 -18.54 8.01
C VAL A 337 6.36 -18.09 8.08
N HIS A 338 7.01 -17.90 6.93
CA HIS A 338 8.39 -17.44 6.84
C HIS A 338 8.60 -16.00 7.34
N ALA A 339 7.58 -15.15 7.22
CA ALA A 339 7.57 -13.78 7.74
C ALA A 339 7.59 -13.75 9.28
N VAL A 340 6.94 -14.71 9.94
CA VAL A 340 6.92 -14.87 11.40
C VAL A 340 8.15 -15.64 11.88
N ALA A 341 8.41 -16.79 11.29
CA ALA A 341 9.48 -17.70 11.67
C ALA A 341 10.37 -17.98 10.44
N PRO A 342 11.55 -17.33 10.32
CA PRO A 342 12.38 -17.43 9.14
C PRO A 342 12.90 -18.87 8.96
N VAL A 343 12.36 -19.59 7.98
CA VAL A 343 12.79 -20.95 7.61
C VAL A 343 14.30 -20.98 7.29
N THR A 344 14.80 -19.98 6.55
CA THR A 344 16.23 -19.80 6.24
C THR A 344 16.63 -18.33 6.38
N GLY A 345 17.91 -18.08 6.70
CA GLY A 345 18.52 -16.75 6.65
C GLY A 345 19.40 -16.50 5.42
N GLN A 346 19.65 -17.54 4.61
CA GLN A 346 20.68 -17.51 3.56
C GLN A 346 20.41 -16.51 2.42
N LEU A 347 19.14 -16.17 2.19
CA LEU A 347 18.76 -15.19 1.17
C LEU A 347 19.10 -13.74 1.56
N ALA A 348 19.45 -13.50 2.83
CA ALA A 348 19.78 -12.18 3.36
C ALA A 348 18.78 -11.09 2.89
N ARG A 349 19.26 -10.02 2.26
CA ARG A 349 18.43 -8.93 1.74
C ARG A 349 17.59 -9.27 0.49
N LYS A 350 17.85 -10.40 -0.17
CA LYS A 350 17.05 -10.86 -1.32
C LYS A 350 15.75 -11.52 -0.86
N ASP A 351 15.65 -11.85 0.42
CA ASP A 351 14.43 -12.35 1.04
C ASP A 351 13.35 -11.25 1.06
N PRO A 352 12.14 -11.48 0.52
CA PRO A 352 11.09 -10.46 0.48
C PRO A 352 10.59 -10.05 1.88
N THR A 353 10.89 -10.83 2.92
CA THR A 353 10.48 -10.57 4.31
C THR A 353 11.62 -10.06 5.19
N PHE A 354 12.80 -9.74 4.62
CA PHE A 354 13.99 -9.34 5.38
C PHE A 354 13.78 -8.12 6.29
N GLN A 355 12.84 -7.24 5.93
CA GLN A 355 12.54 -6.03 6.71
C GLN A 355 11.87 -6.36 8.05
N LEU A 356 11.29 -7.55 8.22
CA LEU A 356 10.56 -7.93 9.44
C LEU A 356 11.48 -8.46 10.55
N ARG A 357 12.81 -8.38 10.39
CA ARG A 357 13.74 -9.25 11.13
C ARG A 357 14.88 -8.50 11.82
N GLY A 358 15.29 -9.05 12.96
CA GLY A 358 16.47 -8.63 13.71
C GLY A 358 16.28 -7.37 14.55
N TRP A 359 15.09 -6.75 14.53
CA TRP A 359 14.80 -5.50 15.23
C TRP A 359 14.86 -5.57 16.76
N PRO A 360 14.39 -6.64 17.45
CA PRO A 360 14.48 -6.71 18.91
C PRO A 360 15.92 -6.62 19.44
N ALA A 361 16.87 -7.25 18.75
CA ALA A 361 18.29 -7.19 19.10
C ALA A 361 18.84 -5.77 18.92
N ILE A 362 18.51 -5.11 17.79
CA ILE A 362 18.89 -3.70 17.55
C ILE A 362 18.35 -2.78 18.64
N GLY A 363 17.07 -2.93 19.03
CA GLY A 363 16.48 -2.12 20.10
C GLY A 363 17.14 -2.36 21.47
N SER A 364 17.45 -3.62 21.80
CA SER A 364 18.19 -3.97 23.02
C SER A 364 19.58 -3.35 23.05
N ASP A 365 20.35 -3.49 21.97
CA ASP A 365 21.73 -3.00 21.93
C ASP A 365 21.78 -1.47 21.88
N LEU A 366 20.85 -0.82 21.18
CA LEU A 366 20.75 0.63 21.16
C LEU A 366 20.38 1.20 22.53
N ARG A 367 19.50 0.55 23.30
CA ARG A 367 19.21 0.93 24.70
C ARG A 367 20.44 0.87 25.60
N LYS A 368 21.29 -0.16 25.44
CA LYS A 368 22.54 -0.27 26.19
C LYS A 368 23.49 0.87 25.87
N ILE A 369 23.71 1.13 24.58
CA ILE A 369 24.56 2.23 24.12
C ILE A 369 24.02 3.57 24.64
N ALA A 370 22.71 3.79 24.56
CA ALA A 370 22.09 5.01 25.05
C ALA A 370 22.29 5.20 26.57
N ALA A 371 22.22 4.13 27.36
CA ALA A 371 22.51 4.18 28.79
C ALA A 371 24.00 4.45 29.07
N GLU A 372 24.91 3.83 28.30
CA GLU A 372 26.37 4.02 28.43
C GLU A 372 26.80 5.45 28.08
N THR A 373 26.18 6.07 27.07
CA THR A 373 26.49 7.44 26.64
C THR A 373 25.63 8.51 27.33
N ASN A 374 24.69 8.12 28.20
CA ASN A 374 23.65 9.00 28.77
C ASN A 374 22.94 9.83 27.68
N ALA A 375 22.48 9.16 26.63
CA ALA A 375 21.82 9.82 25.51
C ALA A 375 20.40 10.30 25.87
N ASP A 376 20.07 11.52 25.48
CA ASP A 376 18.77 12.17 25.69
C ASP A 376 17.84 12.04 24.48
N PHE A 377 18.38 11.73 23.30
CA PHE A 377 17.61 11.58 22.05
C PHE A 377 18.34 10.71 21.02
N VAL A 378 17.59 10.25 20.01
CA VAL A 378 18.14 9.53 18.86
C VAL A 378 17.75 10.21 17.56
N LEU A 379 18.73 10.45 16.68
CA LEU A 379 18.55 10.92 15.32
C LEU A 379 18.62 9.78 14.31
N THR A 380 17.86 9.93 13.23
CA THR A 380 17.94 9.09 12.02
C THR A 380 17.91 9.96 10.76
N SER A 381 18.25 9.39 9.60
CA SER A 381 18.31 10.10 8.33
C SER A 381 17.26 9.68 7.29
N GLY A 382 16.50 8.61 7.55
CA GLY A 382 15.50 8.06 6.64
C GLY A 382 14.25 7.56 7.35
N TYR A 383 13.08 7.80 6.73
CA TYR A 383 11.77 7.59 7.36
C TYR A 383 11.50 6.15 7.81
N GLY A 384 11.94 5.17 7.01
CA GLY A 384 11.77 3.75 7.33
C GLY A 384 12.52 3.36 8.60
N LEU A 385 13.80 3.74 8.70
CA LEU A 385 14.60 3.51 9.90
C LEU A 385 14.05 4.33 11.07
N ASN A 386 13.65 5.58 10.84
CA ASN A 386 13.03 6.42 11.88
C ASN A 386 11.84 5.70 12.52
N GLY A 387 10.89 5.22 11.72
CA GLY A 387 9.70 4.53 12.25
C GLY A 387 10.05 3.27 13.03
N GLN A 388 11.06 2.50 12.60
CA GLN A 388 11.50 1.30 13.31
C GLN A 388 12.13 1.64 14.66
N ILE A 389 13.05 2.60 14.69
CA ILE A 389 13.75 2.99 15.92
C ILE A 389 12.78 3.71 16.88
N ASP A 390 11.91 4.58 16.36
CA ASP A 390 10.83 5.22 17.14
C ASP A 390 9.95 4.18 17.82
N PHE A 391 9.50 3.14 17.11
CA PHE A 391 8.71 2.08 17.74
C PHE A 391 9.50 1.28 18.79
N LEU A 392 10.78 1.00 18.53
CA LEU A 392 11.62 0.21 19.45
C LEU A 392 11.96 0.97 20.74
N LEU A 393 12.08 2.30 20.69
CA LEU A 393 12.48 3.18 21.79
C LEU A 393 11.33 4.07 22.31
N LYS A 394 10.09 3.83 21.89
CA LYS A 394 8.94 4.71 22.19
C LYS A 394 8.68 4.98 23.68
N GLU A 395 9.12 4.09 24.57
CA GLU A 395 9.01 4.24 26.03
C GLU A 395 10.32 4.73 26.67
N ASP A 396 11.41 4.83 25.91
CA ASP A 396 12.76 5.08 26.41
C ASP A 396 13.28 6.47 26.02
N LEU A 397 13.30 6.78 24.71
CA LEU A 397 13.93 8.00 24.18
C LEU A 397 13.17 8.57 22.97
N PRO A 398 13.11 9.90 22.82
CA PRO A 398 12.56 10.52 21.63
C PRO A 398 13.44 10.25 20.40
N VAL A 399 12.81 9.87 19.30
CA VAL A 399 13.48 9.56 18.03
C VAL A 399 13.04 10.55 16.95
N HIS A 400 14.01 11.16 16.28
CA HIS A 400 13.76 12.20 15.29
C HIS A 400 14.54 12.00 14.00
N GLN A 401 13.85 12.07 12.87
CA GLN A 401 14.52 12.19 11.59
C GLN A 401 14.95 13.64 11.39
N PHE A 402 16.25 13.87 11.22
CA PHE A 402 16.80 15.23 11.08
C PHE A 402 16.68 15.81 9.66
N THR A 403 16.34 14.96 8.69
CA THR A 403 16.09 15.33 7.28
C THR A 403 14.61 15.22 6.93
N GLN A 404 14.14 15.91 5.89
CA GLN A 404 12.79 15.75 5.33
C GLN A 404 11.68 15.89 6.39
N ARG A 405 11.78 16.91 7.24
CA ARG A 405 10.84 17.23 8.33
C ARG A 405 9.42 17.45 7.82
N ILE A 406 9.24 17.80 6.55
CA ILE A 406 7.93 17.83 5.87
C ILE A 406 7.12 16.52 6.03
N ARG A 407 7.78 15.38 6.31
CA ARG A 407 7.12 14.10 6.61
C ARG A 407 6.42 14.04 7.96
N TYR A 408 6.77 14.92 8.90
CA TYR A 408 6.40 14.85 10.31
C TYR A 408 5.66 16.10 10.81
N ILE A 409 5.26 17.00 9.91
CA ILE A 409 4.58 18.26 10.25
C ILE A 409 3.19 18.09 10.89
N MET A 410 2.62 16.87 10.83
CA MET A 410 1.40 16.53 11.56
C MET A 410 1.64 16.41 13.07
N ALA A 411 2.89 16.15 13.48
CA ALA A 411 3.28 16.04 14.88
C ALA A 411 3.86 17.38 15.35
N PRO A 412 3.78 17.70 16.66
CA PRO A 412 4.47 18.84 17.22
C PRO A 412 5.95 18.82 16.88
N SER A 413 6.50 19.96 16.45
CA SER A 413 7.93 20.10 16.24
C SER A 413 8.66 19.82 17.57
N PRO A 414 9.75 19.03 17.57
CA PRO A 414 10.52 18.80 18.77
C PRO A 414 11.12 20.11 19.27
N GLN A 415 11.12 20.31 20.57
CA GLN A 415 11.68 21.51 21.18
C GLN A 415 13.19 21.50 21.00
N ASP A 416 13.77 22.66 20.68
CA ASP A 416 15.21 22.78 20.48
C ASP A 416 16.00 22.27 21.68
N ALA A 417 15.53 22.52 22.91
CA ALA A 417 16.22 22.10 24.13
C ALA A 417 16.51 20.59 24.20
N VAL A 418 15.70 19.75 23.54
CA VAL A 418 15.91 18.29 23.47
C VAL A 418 17.29 17.96 22.88
N PHE A 419 17.80 18.80 21.97
CA PHE A 419 19.06 18.55 21.28
C PHE A 419 20.30 19.12 21.99
N ASN A 420 20.16 19.69 23.19
CA ASN A 420 21.29 20.26 23.92
C ASN A 420 22.11 19.20 24.69
N GLY A 421 21.47 18.06 24.97
CA GLY A 421 22.09 16.92 25.63
C GLY A 421 22.92 16.05 24.70
N THR A 422 23.33 14.88 25.17
CA THR A 422 24.05 13.91 24.36
C THR A 422 23.06 13.19 23.45
N GLY A 423 23.35 13.12 22.16
CA GLY A 423 22.49 12.42 21.18
C GLY A 423 23.14 11.16 20.66
N LEU A 424 22.34 10.23 20.14
CA LEU A 424 22.82 9.20 19.23
C LEU A 424 22.34 9.48 17.81
N TYR A 425 23.15 9.15 16.81
CA TYR A 425 22.71 9.05 15.42
C TYR A 425 22.87 7.61 14.94
N ILE A 426 21.76 7.00 14.51
CA ILE A 426 21.74 5.67 13.93
C ILE A 426 21.33 5.72 12.46
N THR A 427 22.08 5.02 11.61
CA THR A 427 21.86 5.00 10.16
C THR A 427 22.29 3.69 9.54
N GLU A 428 21.69 3.29 8.42
CA GLU A 428 22.24 2.21 7.62
C GLU A 428 23.58 2.65 7.01
N ALA A 429 24.60 1.78 7.01
CA ALA A 429 25.95 2.13 6.54
C ALA A 429 25.97 2.70 5.11
N ARG A 430 25.08 2.20 4.23
CA ARG A 430 24.92 2.67 2.84
C ARG A 430 24.25 4.04 2.69
N ARG A 431 23.73 4.61 3.76
CA ARG A 431 22.96 5.87 3.82
C ARG A 431 23.55 6.84 4.84
N ASP A 432 24.79 6.59 5.27
CA ASP A 432 25.45 7.40 6.27
C ASP A 432 25.52 8.87 5.83
N GLN A 433 25.19 9.75 6.78
CA GLN A 433 25.13 11.21 6.63
C GLN A 433 25.72 11.89 7.87
N SER A 434 26.56 11.18 8.64
CA SER A 434 27.26 11.69 9.82
C SER A 434 28.06 12.96 9.52
N ASP A 435 28.68 13.06 8.34
CA ASP A 435 29.40 14.26 7.90
C ASP A 435 28.56 15.55 7.96
N LYS A 436 27.26 15.45 7.67
CA LYS A 436 26.35 16.61 7.72
C LYS A 436 26.08 17.07 9.14
N LEU A 437 26.16 16.17 10.13
CA LEU A 437 25.90 16.48 11.52
C LEU A 437 27.03 17.30 12.17
N ASN A 438 28.22 17.37 11.55
CA ASN A 438 29.29 18.27 12.00
C ASN A 438 28.90 19.76 11.94
N ALA A 439 27.91 20.13 11.12
CA ALA A 439 27.37 21.49 11.11
C ALA A 439 26.50 21.79 12.36
N ALA A 440 25.91 20.75 12.97
CA ALA A 440 25.05 20.86 14.13
C ALA A 440 25.76 20.57 15.45
N PHE A 441 26.80 19.74 15.44
CA PHE A 441 27.50 19.23 16.61
C PHE A 441 29.02 19.36 16.46
N SER A 442 29.71 19.76 17.52
CA SER A 442 31.17 19.85 17.53
C SER A 442 31.86 18.48 17.58
N SER A 443 31.14 17.45 18.05
CA SER A 443 31.63 16.07 18.11
C SER A 443 30.60 15.12 17.52
N VAL A 444 31.04 14.34 16.53
CA VAL A 444 30.28 13.24 15.90
C VAL A 444 31.20 12.02 15.86
N GLN A 445 31.10 11.16 16.87
CA GLN A 445 32.03 10.03 17.04
C GLN A 445 31.32 8.71 16.84
N LYS A 446 31.86 7.85 15.99
CA LYS A 446 31.33 6.50 15.81
C LYS A 446 31.62 5.66 17.05
N VAL A 447 30.57 5.23 17.74
CA VAL A 447 30.68 4.45 18.99
C VAL A 447 30.37 2.97 18.79
N ALA A 448 29.56 2.62 17.79
CA ALA A 448 29.24 1.21 17.53
C ALA A 448 28.88 0.90 16.06
N VAL A 449 28.92 -0.39 15.74
CA VAL A 449 28.33 -0.99 14.53
C VAL A 449 27.40 -2.10 14.96
N LEU A 450 26.09 -1.85 14.86
CA LEU A 450 25.08 -2.85 15.15
C LEU A 450 24.82 -3.70 13.91
N ARG A 451 24.80 -5.03 14.08
CA ARG A 451 24.55 -5.97 12.99
C ARG A 451 23.13 -6.51 13.10
N ARG A 452 22.29 -6.18 12.12
CA ARG A 452 20.95 -6.74 12.03
C ARG A 452 21.04 -8.11 11.36
N LEU A 453 20.75 -9.17 12.11
CA LEU A 453 20.95 -10.56 11.69
C LEU A 453 19.62 -11.32 11.56
N VAL A 454 19.63 -12.37 10.75
CA VAL A 454 18.63 -13.46 10.76
C VAL A 454 19.34 -14.80 10.72
N LYS A 455 19.12 -15.65 11.73
CA LYS A 455 19.79 -16.97 11.84
C LYS A 455 21.32 -16.89 11.60
N GLY A 456 21.96 -15.87 12.19
CA GLY A 456 23.41 -15.62 12.05
C GLY A 456 23.84 -14.98 10.72
N VAL A 457 22.95 -14.82 9.74
CA VAL A 457 23.26 -14.17 8.46
C VAL A 457 23.02 -12.67 8.55
N LEU A 458 23.97 -11.88 8.04
CA LEU A 458 23.91 -10.42 8.04
C LEU A 458 22.85 -9.91 7.05
N LEU A 459 21.95 -9.06 7.54
CA LEU A 459 20.98 -8.31 6.72
C LEU A 459 21.48 -6.90 6.43
N GLU A 460 21.97 -6.22 7.46
CA GLU A 460 22.33 -4.80 7.38
C GLU A 460 23.24 -4.43 8.56
N GLU A 461 24.23 -3.58 8.29
CA GLU A 461 25.02 -2.92 9.33
C GLU A 461 24.43 -1.52 9.57
N LEU A 462 24.16 -1.23 10.84
CA LEU A 462 23.72 0.07 11.32
C LEU A 462 24.89 0.72 12.07
N LEU A 463 25.27 1.91 11.65
CA LEU A 463 26.31 2.70 12.29
C LEU A 463 25.67 3.54 13.39
N VAL A 464 26.29 3.58 14.56
CA VAL A 464 25.85 4.42 15.68
C VAL A 464 26.94 5.42 16.02
N TYR A 465 26.57 6.69 16.05
CA TYR A 465 27.43 7.81 16.40
C TYR A 465 26.91 8.47 17.67
N GLU A 466 27.80 8.86 18.56
CA GLU A 466 27.52 9.81 19.65
C GLU A 466 27.65 11.23 19.12
N LEU A 467 26.70 12.08 19.52
CA LEU A 467 26.60 13.48 19.16
C LEU A 467 26.72 14.33 20.43
N SER A 468 27.66 15.27 20.45
CA SER A 468 27.79 16.19 21.58
C SER A 468 28.30 17.57 21.16
N GLY A 469 28.05 18.56 22.03
CA GLY A 469 28.39 19.96 21.80
C GLY A 469 27.60 20.57 20.65
N ARG A 470 26.27 20.69 20.82
CA ARG A 470 25.41 21.35 19.84
C ARG A 470 25.90 22.78 19.59
N GLN A 471 26.11 23.10 18.31
CA GLN A 471 26.59 24.40 17.83
C GLN A 471 25.70 25.01 16.74
N GLY A 472 24.68 24.29 16.28
CA GLY A 472 23.80 24.75 15.20
C GLY A 472 22.38 24.18 15.23
N ALA A 473 21.64 24.47 14.17
CA ALA A 473 20.33 23.86 13.93
C ALA A 473 20.49 22.37 13.62
N VAL A 474 19.69 21.52 14.26
CA VAL A 474 19.81 20.05 14.11
C VAL A 474 18.91 19.52 13.00
N LEU A 475 17.76 20.14 12.80
CA LEU A 475 16.75 19.70 11.82
C LEU A 475 16.84 20.50 10.53
N GLU A 476 16.56 19.83 9.41
CA GLU A 476 16.68 20.39 8.04
C GLU A 476 18.06 21.01 7.76
N LEU A 477 19.12 20.28 8.10
CA LEU A 477 20.51 20.63 7.79
C LEU A 477 20.83 20.77 6.29
N VAL A 478 19.89 20.44 5.41
CA VAL A 478 19.99 20.65 3.98
C VAL A 478 18.91 21.65 3.59
N ALA A 479 19.32 22.81 3.08
CA ALA A 479 18.41 23.64 2.29
C ALA A 479 17.91 22.78 1.13
N THR A 480 16.64 22.40 1.16
CA THR A 480 15.97 21.75 0.03
C THR A 480 16.16 22.64 -1.19
N LYS A 481 17.01 22.20 -2.13
CA LYS A 481 17.01 22.74 -3.49
C LYS A 481 15.74 22.34 -4.22
#